data_AF-A0A653LLW9-F1
#
_entry.id   AF-A0A653LLW9-F1
#
_cell.length_a   1.000
_cell.length_b   1.000
_cell.length_c   1.000
_cell.angle_alpha   90.00
_cell.angle_beta   90.00
_cell.angle_gamma   90.00
#
_symmetry.space_group_name_H-M   'P 1'
#
loop_
_entity.id
_entity.type
_entity.pdbx_description
1 polymer ?
#
loop_
_entity_poly.entity_id
_entity_poly.type
_entity_poly.pdbx_seq_one_letter_code
_entity_poly.pdbx_strand_id
1 'polypeptide(L)'
;MTITRRPIGERLWERVDKTGTCWIWTGPVNDNGYGVISTGGREGRLLRVHRLAYELLVGPIPEGLHIDHVRNKGCASRRCVNPDHLEPVTQAENNRRAFENHTHCPRGHELPPKTAPGVRRPQCRTCKSEYDRKRHQKRKASA
;
A
#
# COMPACT_ATOMS: atom_id res chain seq x y z
N MET A 1 1.30 34.55 -20.09
CA MET A 1 2.25 33.86 -19.19
C MET A 1 1.88 32.39 -19.14
N THR A 2 2.60 31.54 -19.86
CA THR A 2 2.45 30.09 -19.74
C THR A 2 3.02 29.66 -18.41
N ILE A 3 2.17 29.16 -17.50
CA ILE A 3 2.63 28.51 -16.28
C ILE A 3 3.32 27.21 -16.71
N THR A 4 4.65 27.25 -16.86
CA THR A 4 5.45 26.05 -17.09
C THR A 4 5.39 25.23 -15.82
N ARG A 5 4.61 24.16 -15.82
CA ARG A 5 4.53 23.25 -14.68
C ARG A 5 5.88 22.55 -14.54
N ARG A 6 6.41 22.50 -13.32
CA ARG A 6 7.63 21.73 -13.01
C ARG A 6 7.49 20.28 -13.48
N PRO A 7 8.57 19.66 -14.01
CA PRO A 7 8.61 18.25 -14.35
C PRO A 7 8.12 17.36 -13.19
N ILE A 8 7.46 16.25 -13.54
CA ILE A 8 6.86 15.37 -12.53
C ILE A 8 7.90 14.73 -11.60
N GLY A 9 9.12 14.49 -12.10
CA GLY A 9 10.24 13.97 -11.32
C GLY A 9 10.67 14.92 -10.21
N GLU A 10 10.80 16.22 -10.51
CA GLU A 10 11.11 17.23 -9.48
C GLU A 10 10.01 17.27 -8.41
N ARG A 11 8.75 17.32 -8.84
CA ARG A 11 7.59 17.33 -7.95
C ARG A 11 7.48 16.08 -7.08
N LEU A 12 7.99 14.94 -7.57
CA LEU A 12 8.11 13.70 -6.82
C LEU A 12 9.18 13.86 -5.73
N TRP A 13 10.42 14.17 -6.10
CA TRP A 13 11.55 14.15 -5.17
C TRP A 13 11.48 15.22 -4.09
N GLU A 14 10.82 16.36 -4.33
CA GLU A 14 10.55 17.39 -3.32
C GLU A 14 9.67 16.92 -2.15
N ARG A 15 8.90 15.84 -2.36
CA ARG A 15 7.96 15.29 -1.37
C ARG A 15 8.38 13.92 -0.87
N VAL A 16 9.66 13.60 -1.00
CA VAL A 16 10.22 12.33 -0.52
C VAL A 16 11.20 12.63 0.60
N ASP A 17 10.85 12.19 1.81
CA ASP A 17 11.77 12.16 2.94
C ASP A 17 12.67 10.92 2.84
N LYS A 18 13.98 11.13 2.75
CA LYS A 18 15.00 10.08 2.61
C LYS A 18 15.83 9.87 3.88
N THR A 19 15.39 10.38 5.04
CA THR A 19 16.14 10.28 6.31
C THR A 19 16.25 8.85 6.85
N GLY A 20 15.29 7.98 6.55
CA GLY A 20 15.30 6.57 6.94
C GLY A 20 15.65 5.61 5.81
N THR A 21 15.66 4.31 6.14
CA THR A 21 15.85 3.23 5.14
C THR A 21 14.75 3.25 4.07
N CYS A 22 13.51 3.52 4.48
CA CYS A 22 12.42 3.80 3.57
C CYS A 22 12.46 5.27 3.15
N TRP A 23 12.31 5.52 1.85
CA TRP A 23 12.11 6.87 1.33
C TRP A 23 10.62 7.17 1.31
N ILE A 24 10.14 8.00 2.23
CA ILE A 24 8.72 8.17 2.51
C ILE A 24 8.13 9.32 1.70
N TRP A 25 7.11 9.01 0.91
CA TRP A 25 6.24 10.00 0.28
C TRP A 25 5.41 10.76 1.33
N THR A 26 5.52 12.08 1.35
CA THR A 26 4.82 12.98 2.28
C THR A 26 3.59 13.66 1.66
N GLY A 27 3.29 13.38 0.39
CA GLY A 27 2.13 13.93 -0.32
C GLY A 27 0.85 13.10 -0.21
N PRO A 28 -0.12 13.35 -1.11
CA PRO A 28 -1.42 12.67 -1.12
C PRO A 28 -1.30 11.14 -1.27
N VAL A 29 -2.25 10.42 -0.68
CA VAL A 29 -2.41 8.97 -0.80
C VAL A 29 -3.81 8.64 -1.31
N ASN A 30 -3.98 7.47 -1.92
CA ASN A 30 -5.30 6.93 -2.24
C ASN A 30 -5.94 6.20 -1.04
N ASP A 31 -7.17 5.71 -1.20
CA ASP A 31 -7.94 5.00 -0.16
C ASP A 31 -7.24 3.73 0.36
N ASN A 32 -6.33 3.17 -0.43
CA ASN A 32 -5.54 1.99 -0.06
C ASN A 32 -4.22 2.36 0.66
N GLY A 33 -3.94 3.66 0.82
CA GLY A 33 -2.75 4.19 1.50
C GLY A 33 -1.50 4.29 0.62
N TYR A 34 -1.60 4.07 -0.69
CA TYR A 34 -0.48 4.25 -1.63
C TYR A 34 -0.33 5.73 -1.99
N GLY A 35 0.92 6.22 -2.01
CA GLY A 35 1.21 7.56 -2.48
C GLY A 35 0.81 7.77 -3.95
N VAL A 36 0.24 8.93 -4.24
CA VAL A 36 -0.19 9.32 -5.59
C VAL A 36 0.28 10.73 -5.94
N ILE A 37 0.55 10.94 -7.23
CA ILE A 37 0.92 12.25 -7.79
C ILE A 37 0.15 12.48 -9.09
N SER A 38 -0.39 13.69 -9.27
CA SER A 38 -1.07 14.08 -10.51
C SER A 38 -0.06 14.50 -11.58
N THR A 39 -0.23 14.06 -12.82
CA THR A 39 0.55 14.60 -13.97
C THR A 39 0.30 16.08 -14.20
N GLY A 40 -0.79 16.63 -13.65
CA GLY A 40 -1.22 18.00 -13.88
C GLY A 40 -1.94 18.15 -15.23
N GLY A 41 -2.50 19.35 -15.45
CA GLY A 41 -3.37 19.66 -16.57
C GLY A 41 -4.84 19.38 -16.27
N ARG A 42 -5.73 19.82 -17.17
CA ARG A 42 -7.17 19.53 -17.11
C ARG A 42 -7.47 18.04 -17.27
N GLU A 43 -6.62 17.34 -18.01
CA GLU A 43 -6.69 15.90 -18.29
C GLU A 43 -5.64 15.09 -17.51
N GLY A 44 -5.16 15.65 -16.40
CA GLY A 44 -4.10 15.03 -15.61
C GLY A 44 -4.55 13.72 -14.97
N ARG A 45 -3.73 12.67 -15.10
CA ARG A 45 -3.95 11.38 -14.45
C ARG A 45 -3.22 11.28 -13.11
N LEU A 46 -3.73 10.45 -12.20
CA LEU A 46 -3.03 10.10 -10.97
C LEU A 46 -2.11 8.92 -11.20
N LEU A 47 -0.83 9.07 -10.86
CA LEU A 47 0.18 8.03 -10.91
C LEU A 47 0.53 7.55 -9.51
N ARG A 48 0.87 6.26 -9.37
CA ARG A 48 1.41 5.71 -8.11
C ARG A 48 2.88 6.10 -7.99
N VAL A 49 3.24 6.76 -6.90
CA VAL A 49 4.59 7.34 -6.73
C VAL A 49 5.70 6.30 -6.65
N HIS A 50 5.45 5.12 -6.07
CA HIS A 50 6.45 4.05 -6.00
C HIS A 50 6.78 3.46 -7.38
N ARG A 51 5.78 3.37 -8.29
CA ARG A 51 6.01 2.94 -9.68
C ARG A 51 6.82 3.98 -10.44
N LEU A 52 6.41 5.24 -10.34
CA LEU A 52 7.13 6.35 -10.97
C LEU A 52 8.59 6.43 -10.49
N ALA A 53 8.83 6.31 -9.19
CA ALA A 53 10.16 6.31 -8.61
C ALA A 53 11.03 5.16 -9.14
N TYR A 54 10.46 3.96 -9.22
CA TYR A 54 11.13 2.79 -9.81
C TYR A 54 11.49 3.05 -11.28
N GLU A 55 10.54 3.54 -12.08
CA GLU A 55 10.77 3.81 -13.50
C GLU A 55 11.82 4.89 -13.76
N LEU A 56 11.88 5.92 -12.91
CA LEU A 56 12.87 7.00 -13.02
C LEU A 56 14.29 6.58 -12.61
N LEU A 57 14.44 5.62 -11.69
CA LEU A 57 15.74 5.25 -11.12
C LEU A 57 16.30 3.92 -11.64
N VAL A 58 15.41 2.98 -11.98
CA VAL A 58 15.76 1.62 -12.40
C VAL A 58 15.45 1.41 -13.87
N GLY A 59 14.29 1.89 -14.32
CA GLY A 59 13.82 1.74 -15.70
C GLY A 59 12.42 1.14 -15.81
N PRO A 60 11.94 0.88 -17.04
CA PRO A 60 10.56 0.50 -17.29
C PRO A 60 10.18 -0.78 -16.53
N ILE A 61 8.98 -0.78 -15.93
CA ILE A 61 8.42 -1.99 -15.33
C ILE A 61 8.04 -2.94 -16.47
N PRO A 62 8.57 -4.18 -16.51
CA PRO A 62 8.25 -5.11 -17.57
C PRO A 62 6.74 -5.37 -17.68
N GLU A 63 6.29 -5.67 -18.89
CA GLU A 63 4.87 -5.94 -19.16
C GLU A 63 4.36 -7.13 -18.31
N GLY A 64 3.13 -7.01 -17.81
CA GLY A 64 2.52 -8.02 -16.95
C GLY A 64 3.03 -8.04 -15.50
N LEU A 65 4.03 -7.22 -15.15
CA LEU A 65 4.56 -7.14 -13.79
C LEU A 65 3.97 -5.97 -12.98
N HIS A 66 3.90 -6.20 -11.68
CA HIS A 66 3.45 -5.25 -10.66
C HIS A 66 4.61 -4.93 -9.72
N ILE A 67 4.69 -3.69 -9.24
CA ILE A 67 5.64 -3.34 -8.21
C ILE A 67 5.07 -3.70 -6.84
N ASP A 68 5.80 -4.55 -6.11
CA ASP A 68 5.51 -4.95 -4.73
C ASP A 68 6.48 -4.30 -3.74
N HIS A 69 5.98 -4.00 -2.54
CA HIS A 69 6.77 -3.50 -1.41
C HIS A 69 7.28 -4.70 -0.62
N VAL A 70 8.54 -5.07 -0.84
CA VAL A 70 9.04 -6.35 -0.33
C VAL A 70 9.41 -6.25 1.15
N ARG A 71 8.66 -6.96 2.00
CA ARG A 71 8.84 -6.91 3.46
C ARG A 71 10.20 -7.44 3.94
N ASN A 72 10.73 -8.47 3.31
CA ASN A 72 12.04 -9.03 3.69
C ASN A 72 13.21 -8.07 3.36
N LYS A 73 12.98 -7.08 2.49
CA LYS A 73 13.91 -5.97 2.25
C LYS A 73 13.73 -4.81 3.25
N GLY A 74 13.01 -5.03 4.35
CA GLY A 74 12.80 -4.03 5.41
C GLY A 74 11.70 -3.00 5.12
N CYS A 75 10.88 -3.20 4.08
CA CYS A 75 9.82 -2.27 3.73
C CYS A 75 8.51 -2.53 4.46
N ALA A 76 8.08 -1.60 5.30
CA ALA A 76 6.81 -1.68 6.04
C ALA A 76 5.73 -0.69 5.57
N SER A 77 6.06 0.23 4.65
CA SER A 77 5.21 1.36 4.30
C SER A 77 4.80 1.38 2.83
N ARG A 78 3.49 1.49 2.56
CA ARG A 78 2.93 1.73 1.22
C ARG A 78 3.29 3.09 0.63
N ARG A 79 3.86 3.99 1.44
CA ARG A 79 4.38 5.30 1.04
C ARG A 79 5.87 5.26 0.68
N CYS A 80 6.54 4.12 0.86
CA CYS A 80 7.93 3.98 0.48
C CYS A 80 8.10 4.05 -1.06
N VAL A 81 9.10 4.81 -1.52
CA VAL A 81 9.48 4.93 -2.92
C VAL A 81 10.94 4.54 -3.19
N ASN A 82 11.64 4.00 -2.19
CA ASN A 82 13.01 3.52 -2.34
C ASN A 82 13.03 2.30 -3.30
N PRO A 83 13.70 2.35 -4.47
CA PRO A 83 13.72 1.22 -5.40
C PRO A 83 14.33 -0.06 -4.80
N ASP A 84 15.24 0.05 -3.83
CA ASP A 84 15.84 -1.12 -3.17
C ASP A 84 14.80 -1.92 -2.40
N HIS A 85 13.71 -1.27 -1.97
CA HIS A 85 12.59 -1.89 -1.26
C HIS A 85 11.48 -2.41 -2.19
N LEU A 86 11.65 -2.25 -3.50
CA LEU A 86 10.66 -2.60 -4.52
C LEU A 86 11.13 -3.81 -5.33
N GLU A 87 10.17 -4.53 -5.91
CA GLU A 87 10.43 -5.64 -6.82
C GLU A 87 9.30 -5.75 -7.85
N PRO A 88 9.62 -5.85 -9.16
CA PRO A 88 8.65 -6.28 -10.17
C PRO A 88 8.31 -7.76 -9.96
N VAL A 89 7.05 -8.04 -9.71
CA VAL A 89 6.54 -9.39 -9.47
C VAL A 89 5.31 -9.66 -10.32
N THR A 90 5.01 -10.93 -10.56
CA THR A 90 3.74 -11.30 -11.20
C THR A 90 2.57 -10.98 -10.28
N GLN A 91 1.37 -10.84 -10.86
CA GLN A 91 0.15 -10.67 -10.06
C GLN A 91 -0.08 -11.84 -9.09
N ALA A 92 0.21 -13.06 -9.53
CA ALA A 92 0.09 -14.26 -8.71
C ALA A 92 1.02 -14.19 -7.48
N GLU A 93 2.26 -13.75 -7.69
CA GLU A 93 3.25 -13.60 -6.63
C GLU A 93 2.90 -12.47 -5.66
N ASN A 94 2.51 -11.29 -6.16
CA ASN A 94 2.03 -10.19 -5.33
C ASN A 94 0.85 -10.63 -4.44
N ASN A 95 -0.09 -11.38 -5.02
CA ASN A 95 -1.20 -11.96 -4.28
C ASN A 95 -0.71 -12.96 -3.22
N ARG A 96 0.16 -13.91 -3.59
CA ARG A 96 0.74 -14.88 -2.66
C ARG A 96 1.37 -14.18 -1.45
N ARG A 97 2.27 -13.21 -1.68
CA ARG A 97 2.94 -12.43 -0.63
C ARG A 97 1.97 -11.63 0.22
N ALA A 98 0.94 -11.04 -0.40
CA ALA A 98 -0.11 -10.34 0.34
C ALA A 98 -0.92 -11.27 1.25
N PHE A 99 -0.98 -12.58 0.98
CA PHE A 99 -1.71 -13.56 1.79
C PHE A 99 -0.81 -14.42 2.69
N GLU A 100 0.51 -14.28 2.56
CA GLU A 100 1.48 -14.96 3.40
C GLU A 100 1.59 -14.29 4.77
N ASN A 101 1.44 -15.12 5.80
CA ASN A 101 1.79 -14.82 7.19
C ASN A 101 1.23 -13.52 7.77
N HIS A 102 -0.07 -13.27 7.55
CA HIS A 102 -0.82 -12.39 8.44
C HIS A 102 -0.92 -13.05 9.83
N THR A 103 0.07 -12.80 10.68
CA THR A 103 0.03 -13.17 12.11
C THR A 103 -0.84 -12.22 12.91
N HIS A 104 -1.09 -11.01 12.40
CA HIS A 104 -1.91 -10.00 13.06
C HIS A 104 -2.97 -9.40 12.12
N CYS A 105 -4.09 -8.94 12.66
CA CYS A 105 -5.16 -8.22 11.97
C CYS A 105 -4.74 -6.77 11.64
N PRO A 106 -5.48 -5.98 10.83
CA PRO A 106 -5.12 -4.58 10.53
C PRO A 106 -5.09 -3.67 11.77
N ARG A 107 -5.73 -4.10 12.85
CA ARG A 107 -5.77 -3.42 14.14
C ARG A 107 -4.73 -3.94 15.13
N GLY A 108 -3.80 -4.80 14.69
CA GLY A 108 -2.71 -5.32 15.52
C GLY A 108 -3.05 -6.51 16.42
N HIS A 109 -4.30 -7.00 16.47
CA HIS A 109 -4.60 -8.24 17.21
C HIS A 109 -4.01 -9.48 16.54
N GLU A 110 -3.45 -10.39 17.32
CA GLU A 110 -3.02 -11.71 16.85
C GLU A 110 -4.16 -12.47 16.16
N LEU A 111 -3.83 -13.13 15.06
CA LEU A 111 -4.75 -13.96 14.30
C LEU A 111 -4.54 -15.43 14.67
N PRO A 112 -5.63 -16.21 14.79
CA PRO A 112 -5.49 -17.64 14.98
C PRO A 112 -4.82 -18.27 13.75
N PRO A 113 -4.23 -19.48 13.88
CA PRO A 113 -3.71 -20.23 12.74
C PRO A 113 -4.76 -20.38 11.63
N LYS A 114 -4.33 -20.47 10.37
CA LYS A 114 -5.23 -20.77 9.25
C LYS A 114 -5.84 -22.15 9.46
N THR A 115 -7.16 -22.21 9.63
CA THR A 115 -7.89 -23.44 9.92
C THR A 115 -8.41 -24.18 8.69
N ALA A 116 -8.41 -23.56 7.51
CA ALA A 116 -8.91 -24.18 6.28
C ALA A 116 -8.13 -23.76 5.02
N PRO A 117 -7.98 -24.66 4.02
CA PRO A 117 -7.44 -24.33 2.70
C PRO A 117 -8.27 -23.23 2.04
N GLY A 118 -7.63 -22.30 1.32
CA GLY A 118 -8.31 -21.21 0.62
C GLY A 118 -8.70 -20.00 1.47
N VAL A 119 -8.61 -20.07 2.80
CA VAL A 119 -8.81 -18.90 3.67
C VAL A 119 -7.64 -17.93 3.52
N ARG A 120 -7.88 -16.81 2.83
CA ARG A 120 -6.88 -15.75 2.60
C ARG A 120 -6.34 -15.16 3.90
N ARG A 121 -7.23 -14.93 4.89
CA ARG A 121 -6.87 -14.45 6.23
C ARG A 121 -7.85 -15.00 7.28
N PRO A 122 -7.36 -15.54 8.41
CA PRO A 122 -8.22 -15.97 9.50
C PRO A 122 -9.05 -14.81 10.06
N GLN A 123 -10.24 -15.11 10.57
CA GLN A 123 -11.06 -14.12 11.25
C GLN A 123 -10.41 -13.72 12.58
N CYS A 124 -10.23 -12.42 12.78
CA CYS A 124 -9.75 -11.91 14.07
C CYS A 124 -10.83 -12.08 15.14
N ARG A 125 -10.56 -12.91 16.15
CA ARG A 125 -11.49 -13.22 17.26
C ARG A 125 -11.86 -11.97 18.06
N THR A 126 -10.87 -11.11 18.35
CA THR A 126 -11.10 -9.83 19.05
C THR A 126 -12.00 -8.92 18.23
N CYS A 127 -11.72 -8.77 16.93
CA CYS A 127 -12.55 -7.93 16.07
C CYS A 127 -13.99 -8.45 15.96
N LYS A 128 -14.16 -9.78 15.87
CA LYS A 128 -15.46 -10.41 15.82
C LYS A 128 -16.23 -10.20 17.13
N SER A 129 -15.61 -10.44 18.27
CA SER A 129 -16.23 -10.25 19.58
C SER A 129 -16.73 -8.82 19.78
N GLU A 130 -15.92 -7.82 19.43
CA GLU A 130 -16.33 -6.42 19.49
C GLU A 130 -17.51 -6.09 18.57
N TYR A 131 -17.50 -6.62 17.34
CA TYR A 131 -18.59 -6.44 16.40
C TYR A 131 -19.89 -7.07 16.92
N ASP A 132 -19.82 -8.31 17.40
CA ASP A 132 -20.96 -9.06 17.92
C ASP A 132 -21.54 -8.35 19.16
N ARG A 133 -20.69 -7.83 20.05
CA ARG A 133 -21.10 -7.03 21.22
C ARG A 133 -21.87 -5.77 20.81
N LYS A 134 -21.34 -5.00 19.84
CA LYS A 134 -22.01 -3.80 19.32
C LYS A 134 -23.35 -4.14 18.67
N ARG A 135 -23.42 -5.23 17.92
CA ARG A 135 -24.66 -5.70 17.27
C ARG A 135 -25.73 -6.09 18.30
N HIS A 136 -25.34 -6.81 19.35
CA HIS A 136 -26.24 -7.19 20.44
C HIS A 136 -26.79 -5.97 21.19
N GLN A 137 -25.92 -5.00 21.53
CA GLN A 137 -26.32 -3.74 22.17
C GLN A 137 -27.36 -2.96 21.35
N LYS A 138 -27.15 -2.83 20.03
CA LYS A 138 -28.11 -2.17 19.14
C LYS A 138 -29.47 -2.87 19.12
N ARG A 139 -29.49 -4.22 19.04
CA ARG A 139 -30.74 -5.00 19.07
C ARG A 139 -31.53 -4.80 20.35
N LYS A 140 -30.86 -4.75 21.51
CA LYS A 140 -31.51 -4.47 22.80
C LYS A 140 -32.04 -3.04 22.92
N ALA A 141 -31.40 -2.07 22.29
CA ALA A 141 -31.85 -0.67 22.31
C ALA A 141 -33.00 -0.39 21.32
N SER A 142 -33.29 -1.32 20.40
CA SER A 142 -34.37 -1.24 19.42
C SER A 142 -35.56 -2.16 19.75
N ALA A 143 -35.54 -2.79 20.92
CA ALA A 143 -36.60 -3.62 21.47
C ALA A 143 -37.12 -2.95 22.76
#